data_AF-A0A661C8S5-F1
#
_entry.id   AF-A0A661C8S5-F1
#
_cell.length_a   1.000
_cell.length_b   1.000
_cell.length_c   1.000
_cell.angle_alpha   90.00
_cell.angle_beta   90.00
_cell.angle_gamma   90.00
#
_symmetry.space_group_name_H-M   'P 1'
#
loop_
_entity.id
_entity.type
_entity.pdbx_description
1 polymer ?
#
loop_
_entity_poly.entity_id
_entity_poly.type
_entity_poly.pdbx_seq_one_letter_code
_entity_poly.pdbx_strand_id
1 'polypeptide(L)'
;MSNIKLTNKKNIMGAALLATAPTVKAADPCLSGQGVATGCKSQRGINHLTLEEAPLENIILCVPGKSATGLTGNFRFLPDKVAVVIPPFDKNFVKMTFVVSHMTSSDDERVLFLVYSPKTSPSPQINTPRSLEKLQLDLSAMEIVGFYQVPPFGMEPQTSTRIGVGNPAARVKWEFDINLDTSVIATMMNGGEDTIYAQAGLLKRSDFEKQNFAEMILSEMDTIQFVPNKCPDLMDGQRVDSIDLDNPGQTKSTTGGDSSGATDGK
;
A
#
# COMPACT_ATOMS: atom_id res chain seq x y z
N MET A 1 7.51 -58.95 -19.53
CA MET A 1 6.35 -58.46 -18.76
C MET A 1 5.77 -57.26 -19.48
N SER A 2 4.48 -57.34 -19.77
CA SER A 2 3.54 -56.29 -20.20
C SER A 2 3.86 -55.41 -21.42
N ASN A 3 3.42 -55.90 -22.58
CA ASN A 3 2.90 -55.10 -23.69
C ASN A 3 1.53 -54.51 -23.30
N ILE A 4 1.28 -53.22 -23.54
CA ILE A 4 -0.09 -52.73 -23.78
C ILE A 4 -0.09 -51.85 -25.03
N LYS A 5 -0.73 -52.40 -26.07
CA LYS A 5 -1.04 -51.78 -27.35
C LYS A 5 -2.18 -50.78 -27.20
N LEU A 6 -2.04 -49.61 -27.83
CA LEU A 6 -3.16 -48.78 -28.28
C LEU A 6 -3.95 -49.52 -29.36
N THR A 7 -5.26 -49.60 -29.19
CA THR A 7 -6.21 -49.96 -30.26
C THR A 7 -7.51 -49.19 -30.08
N ASN A 8 -7.83 -48.39 -31.12
CA ASN A 8 -9.13 -48.23 -31.80
C ASN A 8 -10.34 -47.76 -30.99
N LYS A 9 -11.34 -47.06 -31.53
CA LYS A 9 -11.64 -46.34 -32.77
C LYS A 9 -13.10 -45.89 -32.59
N LYS A 10 -13.45 -44.69 -33.08
CA LYS A 10 -14.79 -44.30 -33.58
C LYS A 10 -15.92 -44.24 -32.54
N ASN A 11 -16.93 -43.38 -32.59
CA ASN A 11 -17.42 -42.33 -33.50
C ASN A 11 -18.53 -41.67 -32.68
N ILE A 12 -18.67 -40.34 -32.64
CA ILE A 12 -19.98 -39.70 -32.80
C ILE A 12 -19.76 -38.40 -33.59
N MET A 13 -20.20 -38.43 -34.85
CA MET A 13 -20.54 -37.27 -35.65
C MET A 13 -21.74 -36.55 -35.04
N GLY A 14 -21.73 -35.22 -35.13
CA GLY A 14 -22.94 -34.43 -35.21
C GLY A 14 -23.18 -33.53 -34.00
N ALA A 15 -22.89 -32.24 -34.16
CA ALA A 15 -23.95 -31.26 -34.31
C ALA A 15 -23.36 -29.87 -34.55
N ALA A 16 -23.91 -29.23 -35.59
CA ALA A 16 -24.19 -27.82 -35.70
C ALA A 16 -23.04 -26.80 -35.55
N LEU A 17 -22.82 -26.09 -36.66
CA LEU A 17 -22.43 -24.69 -36.64
C LEU A 17 -23.16 -23.95 -35.50
N LEU A 18 -22.41 -23.42 -34.56
CA LEU A 18 -22.79 -22.22 -33.83
C LEU A 18 -21.65 -21.22 -34.02
N ALA A 19 -21.98 -20.24 -34.86
CA ALA A 19 -21.43 -18.90 -34.96
C ALA A 19 -19.97 -18.72 -34.54
N THR A 20 -19.15 -18.23 -35.49
CA THR A 20 -18.12 -17.24 -35.17
C THR A 20 -18.81 -16.10 -34.41
N ALA A 21 -18.91 -16.24 -33.09
CA ALA A 21 -19.15 -15.10 -32.23
C ALA A 21 -17.97 -14.17 -32.52
N PRO A 22 -18.20 -12.92 -32.93
CA PRO A 22 -17.14 -11.95 -32.81
C PRO A 22 -16.69 -12.04 -31.36
N THR A 23 -15.40 -12.24 -31.13
CA THR A 23 -14.77 -11.83 -29.90
C THR A 23 -14.97 -10.33 -29.82
N VAL A 24 -16.18 -9.93 -29.43
CA VAL A 24 -16.42 -8.65 -28.81
C VAL A 24 -15.59 -8.78 -27.54
N LYS A 25 -14.32 -8.36 -27.62
CA LYS A 25 -13.74 -7.60 -26.53
C LYS A 25 -14.82 -6.58 -26.25
N ALA A 26 -15.69 -6.87 -25.29
CA ALA A 26 -16.44 -5.82 -24.65
C ALA A 26 -15.34 -4.87 -24.22
N ALA A 27 -15.23 -3.74 -24.92
CA ALA A 27 -14.46 -2.63 -24.45
C ALA A 27 -15.13 -2.33 -23.11
N ASP A 28 -14.57 -2.90 -22.05
CA ASP A 28 -14.98 -2.56 -20.71
C ASP A 28 -14.80 -1.04 -20.65
N PRO A 29 -15.87 -0.25 -20.44
CA PRO A 29 -15.74 1.20 -20.40
C PRO A 29 -14.72 1.64 -19.34
N CYS A 30 -14.37 0.75 -18.39
CA CYS A 30 -13.32 0.95 -17.40
C CYS A 30 -11.89 0.62 -17.92
N LEU A 31 -11.74 -0.17 -18.99
CA LEU A 31 -10.45 -0.47 -19.67
C LEU A 31 -10.21 0.41 -20.91
N SER A 32 -11.26 1.03 -21.46
CA SER A 32 -11.16 1.82 -22.69
C SER A 32 -10.75 3.26 -22.42
N GLY A 33 -9.60 3.50 -21.78
CA GLY A 33 -8.85 4.77 -21.91
C GLY A 33 -9.64 6.07 -21.81
N GLN A 34 -10.79 6.10 -21.12
CA GLN A 34 -11.58 7.29 -20.79
C GLN A 34 -11.84 7.28 -19.29
N GLY A 35 -11.54 8.41 -18.64
CA GLY A 35 -11.45 8.53 -17.18
C GLY A 35 -12.69 8.01 -16.48
N VAL A 36 -12.53 7.65 -15.20
CA VAL A 36 -13.51 7.03 -14.30
C VAL A 36 -14.94 7.31 -14.76
N ALA A 37 -15.48 6.43 -15.61
CA ALA A 37 -16.87 6.53 -16.02
C ALA A 37 -17.68 6.38 -14.74
N THR A 38 -18.55 7.35 -14.43
CA THR A 38 -19.48 7.31 -13.31
C THR A 38 -20.18 5.94 -13.31
N GLY A 39 -19.83 5.08 -12.34
CA GLY A 39 -20.31 3.70 -12.26
C GLY A 39 -19.24 2.60 -12.31
N CYS A 40 -17.97 2.90 -12.63
CA CYS A 40 -16.88 1.93 -12.52
C CYS A 40 -16.55 1.63 -11.04
N LYS A 41 -16.64 0.36 -10.64
CA LYS A 41 -16.18 -0.10 -9.32
C LYS A 41 -14.68 0.15 -9.17
N SER A 42 -14.21 0.36 -7.93
CA SER A 42 -12.76 0.49 -7.66
C SER A 42 -11.99 -0.72 -8.19
N GLN A 43 -10.91 -0.47 -8.92
CA GLN A 43 -10.05 -1.49 -9.53
C GLN A 43 -8.61 -1.30 -9.06
N ARG A 44 -8.25 -2.04 -8.01
CA ARG A 44 -6.87 -2.09 -7.49
C ARG A 44 -5.87 -2.38 -8.62
N GLY A 45 -4.84 -1.54 -8.69
CA GLY A 45 -3.78 -1.55 -9.69
C GLY A 45 -4.05 -0.78 -10.97
N ILE A 46 -5.31 -0.43 -11.25
CA ILE A 46 -5.73 0.28 -12.47
C ILE A 46 -6.03 1.73 -12.16
N ASN A 47 -6.76 1.99 -11.08
CA ASN A 47 -7.11 3.35 -10.65
C ASN A 47 -6.85 3.60 -9.15
N HIS A 48 -6.24 2.64 -8.45
CA HIS A 48 -5.90 2.76 -7.04
C HIS A 48 -4.76 1.80 -6.69
N LEU A 49 -3.71 2.32 -6.08
CA LEU A 49 -2.67 1.52 -5.43
C LEU A 49 -3.02 1.35 -3.96
N THR A 50 -2.40 0.39 -3.28
CA THR A 50 -2.41 0.38 -1.82
C THR A 50 -1.00 0.58 -1.31
N LEU A 51 -0.85 1.39 -0.26
CA LEU A 51 0.39 1.63 0.46
C LEU A 51 0.26 0.99 1.84
N GLU A 52 1.28 0.26 2.25
CA GLU A 52 1.30 -0.39 3.55
C GLU A 52 2.67 -0.16 4.17
N GLU A 53 2.74 0.25 5.44
CA GLU A 53 4.00 0.28 6.16
C GLU A 53 4.23 -1.04 6.91
N ALA A 54 5.49 -1.45 6.96
CA ALA A 54 5.96 -2.54 7.78
C ALA A 54 7.16 -2.05 8.58
N PRO A 55 7.06 -2.00 9.92
CA PRO A 55 8.19 -1.66 10.76
C PRO A 55 9.24 -2.78 10.67
N LEU A 56 10.53 -2.44 10.75
CA LEU A 56 11.62 -3.42 10.72
C LEU A 56 12.44 -3.49 12.02
N GLU A 57 13.42 -2.61 12.19
CA GLU A 57 14.40 -2.67 13.29
C GLU A 57 14.51 -1.31 13.97
N ASN A 58 14.76 -1.31 15.29
CA ASN A 58 14.95 -0.10 16.10
C ASN A 58 13.75 0.86 16.06
N ILE A 59 12.53 0.30 15.97
CA ILE A 59 11.30 1.07 15.84
C ILE A 59 10.26 0.57 16.84
N ILE A 60 9.69 1.52 17.60
CA ILE A 60 8.46 1.29 18.34
C ILE A 60 7.35 1.98 17.56
N LEU A 61 6.39 1.19 17.09
CA LEU A 61 5.24 1.69 16.36
C LEU A 61 4.02 1.76 17.29
N CYS A 62 3.29 2.85 17.20
CA CYS A 62 2.11 3.17 17.99
C CYS A 62 0.90 3.18 17.08
N VAL A 63 -0.07 2.31 17.36
CA VAL A 63 -1.21 2.08 16.47
C VAL A 63 -2.53 2.37 17.22
N PRO A 64 -3.41 3.25 16.70
CA PRO A 64 -4.70 3.51 17.32
C PRO A 64 -5.66 2.31 17.15
N GLY A 65 -6.38 1.97 18.22
CA GLY A 65 -7.59 1.14 18.16
C GLY A 65 -7.40 -0.35 17.83
N LYS A 66 -6.17 -0.84 17.64
CA LYS A 66 -5.89 -2.27 17.46
C LYS A 66 -5.30 -2.86 18.73
N SER A 67 -5.93 -3.90 19.27
CA SER A 67 -5.26 -4.74 20.27
C SER A 67 -4.09 -5.47 19.59
N ALA A 68 -2.88 -5.36 20.13
CA ALA A 68 -1.68 -5.97 19.56
C ALA A 68 -1.75 -7.50 19.45
N THR A 69 -2.76 -8.11 20.08
CA THR A 69 -3.17 -9.52 19.93
C THR A 69 -3.69 -9.90 18.54
N GLY A 70 -4.06 -8.94 17.68
CA GLY A 70 -4.50 -9.17 16.30
C GLY A 70 -3.38 -9.17 15.24
N LEU A 71 -2.12 -8.96 15.66
CA LEU A 71 -0.95 -8.80 14.77
C LEU A 71 -0.12 -10.08 14.61
N THR A 72 -0.65 -11.22 15.07
CA THR A 72 -0.05 -12.56 14.96
C THR A 72 -0.40 -13.24 13.63
N GLY A 73 0.00 -12.61 12.52
CA GLY A 73 -0.12 -13.17 11.18
C GLY A 73 0.85 -12.48 10.23
N ASN A 74 1.37 -13.21 9.25
CA ASN A 74 2.40 -12.76 8.29
C ASN A 74 1.98 -11.59 7.37
N PHE A 75 0.86 -10.90 7.65
CA PHE A 75 0.42 -9.68 6.99
C PHE A 75 -0.20 -8.74 8.02
N ARG A 76 0.56 -7.74 8.44
CA ARG A 76 0.14 -6.69 9.36
C ARG A 76 -0.31 -5.50 8.52
N PHE A 77 -1.59 -5.40 8.21
CA PHE A 77 -2.13 -4.14 7.68
C PHE A 77 -2.13 -3.13 8.83
N LEU A 78 -1.23 -2.16 8.79
CA LEU A 78 -1.31 -1.00 9.67
C LEU A 78 -2.46 -0.10 9.22
N PRO A 79 -3.07 0.67 10.14
CA PRO A 79 -3.96 1.73 9.71
C PRO A 79 -3.17 2.85 9.02
N ASP A 80 -3.86 3.63 8.19
CA ASP A 80 -3.34 4.80 7.45
C ASP A 80 -2.80 5.92 8.37
N LYS A 81 -2.90 5.76 9.69
CA LYS A 81 -2.27 6.65 10.67
C LYS A 81 -1.55 5.86 11.74
N VAL A 82 -0.25 6.10 11.83
CA VAL A 82 0.63 5.51 12.84
C VAL A 82 1.46 6.58 13.52
N ALA A 83 1.93 6.29 14.73
CA ALA A 83 3.00 7.08 15.34
C ALA A 83 4.26 6.24 15.52
N VAL A 84 5.41 6.84 15.25
CA VAL A 84 6.72 6.24 15.35
C VAL A 84 7.46 6.89 16.50
N VAL A 85 7.89 6.08 17.46
CA VAL A 85 8.70 6.59 18.57
C VAL A 85 10.11 6.85 18.09
N ILE A 86 10.56 8.09 18.26
CA ILE A 86 11.92 8.51 17.94
C ILE A 86 12.63 8.85 19.25
N PRO A 87 13.68 8.10 19.64
CA PRO A 87 14.51 8.46 20.77
C PRO A 87 15.34 9.71 20.40
N PRO A 88 15.19 10.85 21.11
CA PRO A 88 15.74 12.15 20.69
C PRO A 88 17.28 12.24 20.76
N PHE A 89 17.94 11.24 21.36
CA PHE A 89 19.40 11.22 21.53
C PHE A 89 20.08 10.03 20.86
N ASP A 90 19.32 9.15 20.19
CA ASP A 90 19.90 8.07 19.40
C ASP A 90 20.29 8.57 18.02
N LYS A 91 21.55 8.32 17.65
CA LYS A 91 22.10 8.64 16.32
C LYS A 91 21.87 7.51 15.30
N ASN A 92 21.05 6.54 15.64
CA ASN A 92 20.69 5.45 14.75
C ASN A 92 19.62 5.91 13.76
N PHE A 93 19.51 5.25 12.62
CA PHE A 93 18.35 5.44 11.74
C PHE A 93 17.22 4.52 12.20
N VAL A 94 15.99 4.94 11.96
CA VAL A 94 14.82 4.09 12.10
C VAL A 94 14.49 3.52 10.72
N LYS A 95 14.38 2.19 10.59
CA LYS A 95 14.08 1.57 9.30
C LYS A 95 12.59 1.21 9.19
N MET A 96 11.98 1.65 8.12
CA MET A 96 10.58 1.35 7.80
C MET A 96 10.47 0.90 6.36
N THR A 97 9.81 -0.24 6.15
CA THR A 97 9.49 -0.73 4.81
C THR A 97 8.14 -0.16 4.39
N PHE A 98 8.05 0.29 3.16
CA PHE A 98 6.79 0.62 2.51
C PHE A 98 6.52 -0.41 1.42
N VAL A 99 5.28 -0.87 1.35
CA VAL A 99 4.84 -1.91 0.43
C VAL A 99 3.75 -1.34 -0.47
N VAL A 100 4.10 -1.11 -1.73
CA VAL A 100 3.12 -0.73 -2.75
C VAL A 100 2.57 -1.99 -3.39
N SER A 101 1.28 -2.23 -3.17
CA SER A 101 0.61 -3.46 -3.57
C SER A 101 -0.37 -3.24 -4.74
N HIS A 102 -0.79 -4.36 -5.32
CA HIS A 102 -1.79 -4.45 -6.37
C HIS A 102 -1.43 -3.84 -7.72
N MET A 103 -0.17 -3.51 -8.00
CA MET A 103 0.22 -3.01 -9.31
C MET A 103 -0.09 -4.05 -10.40
N THR A 104 -0.93 -3.70 -11.37
CA THR A 104 -1.26 -4.59 -12.48
C THR A 104 -0.16 -4.63 -13.53
N SER A 105 -0.03 -5.75 -14.21
CA SER A 105 0.81 -5.93 -15.40
C SER A 105 0.60 -4.82 -16.43
N SER A 106 1.67 -4.42 -17.08
CA SER A 106 1.68 -3.47 -18.19
C SER A 106 2.84 -3.78 -19.11
N ASP A 107 2.64 -3.55 -20.40
CA ASP A 107 3.69 -3.61 -21.42
C ASP A 107 4.56 -2.34 -21.43
N ASP A 108 4.13 -1.29 -20.72
CA ASP A 108 4.83 -0.02 -20.64
C ASP A 108 5.83 0.00 -19.47
N GLU A 109 6.99 0.65 -19.68
CA GLU A 109 7.85 1.07 -18.59
C GLU A 109 7.12 2.09 -17.71
N ARG A 110 7.20 1.89 -16.40
CA ARG A 110 6.57 2.77 -15.41
C ARG A 110 7.60 3.26 -14.40
N VAL A 111 7.26 4.36 -13.75
CA VAL A 111 7.99 4.91 -12.62
C VAL A 111 7.07 4.83 -11.39
N LEU A 112 7.60 4.27 -10.32
CA LEU A 112 6.99 4.26 -8.99
C LEU A 112 7.74 5.26 -8.13
N PHE A 113 7.03 6.20 -7.53
CA PHE A 113 7.58 7.13 -6.57
C PHE A 113 6.85 7.00 -5.24
N LEU A 114 7.62 7.13 -4.16
CA LEU A 114 7.08 7.44 -2.84
C LEU A 114 7.44 8.88 -2.53
N VAL A 115 6.42 9.68 -2.26
CA VAL A 115 6.56 11.08 -1.86
C VAL A 115 6.05 11.27 -0.46
N TYR A 116 6.61 12.26 0.24
CA TYR A 116 6.06 12.75 1.49
C TYR A 116 6.01 14.27 1.51
N SER A 117 5.19 14.82 2.39
CA SER A 117 5.20 16.25 2.75
C SER A 117 4.83 16.39 4.23
N PRO A 118 5.41 17.35 4.97
CA PRO A 118 4.96 17.68 6.33
C PRO A 118 3.58 18.36 6.35
N LYS A 119 3.04 18.73 5.18
CA LYS A 119 1.77 19.46 5.04
C LYS A 119 0.90 18.85 3.96
N THR A 120 -0.40 18.92 4.19
CA THR A 120 -1.40 18.65 3.16
C THR A 120 -1.84 19.93 2.47
N SER A 121 -2.25 19.81 1.23
CA SER A 121 -2.91 20.86 0.48
C SER A 121 -4.43 20.78 0.69
N PRO A 122 -5.13 21.92 0.83
CA PRO A 122 -6.59 21.95 0.95
C PRO A 122 -7.31 21.47 -0.32
N SER A 123 -6.60 21.37 -1.46
CA SER A 123 -7.14 20.85 -2.70
C SER A 123 -6.05 20.15 -3.54
N PRO A 124 -6.41 19.16 -4.39
CA PRO A 124 -5.42 18.51 -5.24
C PRO A 124 -4.70 19.50 -6.15
N GLN A 125 -3.37 19.55 -6.05
CA GLN A 125 -2.54 20.49 -6.84
C GLN A 125 -2.13 19.92 -8.20
N ILE A 126 -2.20 18.59 -8.38
CA ILE A 126 -1.98 17.89 -9.65
C ILE A 126 -3.28 17.20 -10.07
N ASN A 127 -3.69 17.40 -11.32
CA ASN A 127 -4.87 16.75 -11.86
C ASN A 127 -4.58 15.29 -12.25
N THR A 128 -5.10 14.35 -11.46
CA THR A 128 -5.01 12.90 -11.69
C THR A 128 -6.42 12.31 -11.90
N PRO A 129 -7.11 12.61 -13.01
CA PRO A 129 -8.52 12.24 -13.21
C PRO A 129 -8.75 10.72 -13.23
N ARG A 130 -7.71 9.92 -13.49
CA ARG A 130 -7.75 8.45 -13.53
C ARG A 130 -7.65 7.80 -12.16
N SER A 131 -6.93 8.43 -11.25
CA SER A 131 -6.75 7.92 -9.90
C SER A 131 -8.03 8.14 -9.08
N LEU A 132 -8.42 7.16 -8.29
CA LEU A 132 -9.45 7.32 -7.27
C LEU A 132 -8.95 8.27 -6.19
N GLU A 133 -7.74 8.03 -5.71
CA GLU A 133 -7.07 8.89 -4.74
C GLU A 133 -6.46 10.11 -5.42
N LYS A 134 -6.43 11.23 -4.72
CA LYS A 134 -5.89 12.50 -5.24
C LYS A 134 -4.62 12.86 -4.49
N LEU A 135 -3.70 13.54 -5.19
CA LEU A 135 -2.49 14.05 -4.57
C LEU A 135 -2.85 15.25 -3.71
N GLN A 136 -2.96 15.03 -2.40
CA GLN A 136 -3.31 16.03 -1.40
C GLN A 136 -2.10 16.49 -0.58
N LEU A 137 -0.88 16.14 -0.99
CA LEU A 137 0.34 16.66 -0.40
C LEU A 137 0.59 18.11 -0.85
N ASP A 138 1.12 18.95 0.04
CA ASP A 138 1.59 20.29 -0.34
C ASP A 138 2.88 20.17 -1.16
N LEU A 139 2.77 20.45 -2.47
CA LEU A 139 3.87 20.38 -3.43
C LEU A 139 5.04 21.31 -3.08
N SER A 140 4.82 22.38 -2.34
CA SER A 140 5.89 23.33 -1.98
C SER A 140 6.87 22.77 -0.94
N ALA A 141 6.43 21.78 -0.16
CA ALA A 141 7.20 21.09 0.86
C ALA A 141 7.34 19.59 0.59
N MET A 142 6.93 19.13 -0.60
CA MET A 142 6.94 17.72 -0.96
C MET A 142 8.34 17.29 -1.38
N GLU A 143 8.75 16.12 -0.90
CA GLU A 143 10.01 15.47 -1.25
C GLU A 143 9.78 14.03 -1.74
N ILE A 144 10.65 13.56 -2.64
CA ILE A 144 10.64 12.19 -3.14
C ILE A 144 11.57 11.36 -2.25
N VAL A 145 11.02 10.38 -1.53
CA VAL A 145 11.79 9.46 -0.68
C VAL A 145 12.29 8.26 -1.48
N GLY A 146 11.52 7.83 -2.47
CA GLY A 146 11.85 6.68 -3.31
C GLY A 146 11.46 6.95 -4.76
N PHE A 147 12.34 6.55 -5.68
CA PHE A 147 12.08 6.61 -7.12
C PHE A 147 12.60 5.33 -7.78
N TYR A 148 11.70 4.58 -8.39
CA TYR A 148 11.97 3.23 -8.89
C TYR A 148 11.46 3.08 -10.31
N GLN A 149 12.30 2.50 -11.17
CA GLN A 149 11.89 2.08 -12.50
C GLN A 149 11.21 0.71 -12.39
N VAL A 150 9.98 0.63 -12.87
CA VAL A 150 9.19 -0.60 -12.91
C VAL A 150 9.20 -1.10 -14.36
N PRO A 151 9.94 -2.18 -14.66
CA PRO A 151 9.97 -2.73 -16.01
C PRO A 151 8.60 -3.32 -16.39
N PRO A 152 8.34 -3.51 -17.69
CA PRO A 152 7.17 -4.28 -18.13
C PRO A 152 7.16 -5.68 -17.51
N PHE A 153 5.98 -6.13 -17.12
CA PHE A 153 5.79 -7.48 -16.57
C PHE A 153 4.39 -8.01 -16.86
N GLY A 154 4.25 -9.34 -16.97
CA GLY A 154 3.00 -10.03 -17.25
C GLY A 154 3.10 -11.53 -16.99
N MET A 155 1.97 -12.23 -17.09
CA MET A 155 1.92 -13.69 -17.09
C MET A 155 1.39 -14.19 -18.44
N GLU A 156 1.85 -15.36 -18.86
CA GLU A 156 1.30 -16.02 -20.03
C GLU A 156 -0.17 -16.41 -19.83
N PRO A 157 -1.02 -16.29 -20.85
CA PRO A 157 -2.39 -16.77 -20.80
C PRO A 157 -2.45 -18.27 -20.47
N GLN A 158 -3.29 -18.64 -19.50
CA GLN A 158 -3.52 -20.04 -19.18
C GLN A 158 -4.58 -20.65 -20.10
N THR A 159 -4.43 -21.94 -20.41
CA THR A 159 -5.45 -22.70 -21.15
C THR A 159 -6.75 -22.77 -20.35
N SER A 160 -7.89 -22.59 -21.03
CA SER A 160 -9.20 -22.70 -20.39
C SER A 160 -9.39 -24.08 -19.76
N THR A 161 -9.77 -24.09 -18.49
CA THR A 161 -10.22 -25.29 -17.78
C THR A 161 -11.75 -25.36 -17.80
N ARG A 162 -12.31 -26.47 -17.31
CA ARG A 162 -13.76 -26.64 -17.16
C ARG A 162 -14.41 -25.60 -16.23
N ILE A 163 -13.64 -25.04 -15.29
CA ILE A 163 -14.13 -24.09 -14.29
C ILE A 163 -13.78 -22.63 -14.62
N GLY A 164 -13.06 -22.39 -15.72
CA GLY A 164 -12.70 -21.06 -16.19
C GLY A 164 -11.25 -20.93 -16.67
N VAL A 165 -10.89 -19.69 -17.00
CA VAL A 165 -9.56 -19.25 -17.43
C VAL A 165 -9.01 -18.33 -16.34
N GLY A 166 -7.78 -18.55 -15.89
CA GLY A 166 -7.09 -17.62 -14.99
C GLY A 166 -6.85 -16.28 -15.67
N ASN A 167 -7.07 -15.17 -14.96
CA ASN A 167 -6.73 -13.84 -15.48
C ASN A 167 -5.19 -13.67 -15.50
N PRO A 168 -4.55 -13.51 -16.67
CA PRO A 168 -3.10 -13.36 -16.78
C PRO A 168 -2.57 -11.99 -16.31
N ALA A 169 -3.44 -11.10 -15.82
CA ALA A 169 -3.02 -9.82 -15.25
C ALA A 169 -2.27 -10.04 -13.92
N ALA A 170 -0.94 -10.13 -14.01
CA ALA A 170 -0.07 -10.24 -12.85
C ALA A 170 -0.32 -9.07 -11.89
N ARG A 171 -0.37 -9.36 -10.59
CA ARG A 171 -0.41 -8.35 -9.54
C ARG A 171 0.84 -8.50 -8.71
N VAL A 172 1.67 -7.46 -8.70
CA VAL A 172 2.93 -7.48 -7.96
C VAL A 172 2.87 -6.57 -6.76
N LYS A 173 3.73 -6.87 -5.79
CA LYS A 173 4.05 -6.00 -4.65
C LYS A 173 5.48 -5.52 -4.81
N TRP A 174 5.73 -4.27 -4.47
CA TRP A 174 7.07 -3.70 -4.38
C TRP A 174 7.28 -3.24 -2.96
N GLU A 175 8.36 -3.69 -2.36
CA GLU A 175 8.77 -3.36 -1.00
C GLU A 175 10.03 -2.53 -1.10
N PHE A 176 10.09 -1.44 -0.34
CA PHE A 176 11.26 -0.60 -0.26
C PHE A 176 11.49 -0.11 1.16
N ASP A 177 12.74 -0.22 1.60
CA ASP A 177 13.18 0.18 2.93
C ASP A 177 13.63 1.63 2.92
N ILE A 178 13.14 2.40 3.88
CA ILE A 178 13.51 3.79 4.09
C ILE A 178 14.19 3.89 5.45
N ASN A 179 15.37 4.51 5.43
CA ASN A 179 16.09 4.89 6.64
C ASN A 179 15.68 6.31 7.01
N LEU A 180 14.90 6.42 8.07
CA LEU A 180 14.47 7.67 8.67
C LEU A 180 15.62 8.23 9.53
N ASP A 181 16.13 9.41 9.18
CA ASP A 181 17.21 10.07 9.89
C ASP A 181 16.67 10.71 11.19
N THR A 182 17.02 10.12 12.33
CA THR A 182 16.55 10.58 13.64
C THR A 182 17.05 11.98 14.00
N SER A 183 18.16 12.45 13.42
CA SER A 183 18.68 13.79 13.67
C SER A 183 17.86 14.87 12.96
N VAL A 184 17.41 14.58 11.74
CA VAL A 184 16.48 15.43 10.99
C VAL A 184 15.11 15.40 11.65
N ILE A 185 14.61 14.21 11.97
CA ILE A 185 13.28 14.06 12.57
C ILE A 185 13.21 14.71 13.96
N ALA A 186 14.26 14.61 14.79
CA ALA A 186 14.32 15.33 16.05
C ALA A 186 14.22 16.86 15.85
N THR A 187 14.85 17.38 14.79
CA THR A 187 14.76 18.80 14.43
C THR A 187 13.36 19.16 13.96
N MET A 188 12.72 18.32 13.13
CA MET A 188 11.33 18.50 12.68
C MET A 188 10.35 18.52 13.85
N MET A 189 10.45 17.56 14.79
CA MET A 189 9.63 17.51 16.00
C MET A 189 9.79 18.78 16.84
N ASN A 190 11.03 19.25 17.05
CA ASN A 190 11.30 20.49 17.78
C ASN A 190 10.76 21.75 17.07
N GLY A 191 10.64 21.69 15.74
CA GLY A 191 10.06 22.75 14.91
C GLY A 191 8.53 22.72 14.81
N GLY A 192 7.86 21.71 15.41
CA GLY A 192 6.41 21.52 15.30
C GLY A 192 5.97 20.86 13.99
N GLU A 193 6.89 20.25 13.24
CA GLU A 193 6.65 19.45 12.04
C GLU A 193 6.80 17.96 12.37
N ASP A 194 6.13 17.51 13.43
CA ASP A 194 6.20 16.15 13.95
C ASP A 194 5.41 15.13 13.10
N THR A 195 4.71 15.58 12.05
CA THR A 195 3.85 14.73 11.24
C THR A 195 4.24 14.83 9.76
N ILE A 196 4.30 13.69 9.10
CA ILE A 196 4.44 13.60 7.64
C ILE A 196 3.26 12.84 7.04
N TYR A 197 2.95 13.19 5.80
CA TYR A 197 1.97 12.53 4.97
C TYR A 197 2.68 11.89 3.80
N ALA A 198 2.53 10.59 3.61
CA ALA A 198 3.18 9.81 2.57
C ALA A 198 2.16 9.31 1.55
N GLN A 199 2.56 9.26 0.29
CA GLN A 199 1.73 8.72 -0.78
C GLN A 199 2.60 8.11 -1.87
N ALA A 200 2.19 6.96 -2.38
CA ALA A 200 2.82 6.35 -3.55
C ALA A 200 2.09 6.75 -4.83
N GLY A 201 2.85 6.89 -5.91
CA GLY A 201 2.28 7.08 -7.23
C GLY A 201 3.00 6.28 -8.31
N LEU A 202 2.22 5.76 -9.24
CA LEU A 202 2.67 4.99 -10.38
C LEU A 202 2.25 5.71 -11.65
N LEU A 203 3.20 5.91 -12.55
CA LEU A 203 2.97 6.59 -13.83
C LEU A 203 3.77 5.91 -14.94
N LYS A 204 3.30 5.99 -16.19
CA LYS A 204 4.14 5.60 -17.33
C LYS A 204 5.37 6.49 -17.38
N ARG A 205 6.53 5.90 -17.66
CA ARG A 205 7.77 6.66 -17.78
C ARG A 205 7.67 7.77 -18.83
N SER A 206 7.07 7.44 -19.98
CA SER A 206 6.88 8.39 -21.08
C SER A 206 5.95 9.56 -20.73
N ASP A 207 5.00 9.35 -19.82
CA ASP A 207 4.12 10.40 -19.30
C ASP A 207 4.84 11.25 -18.24
N PHE A 208 5.63 10.63 -17.38
CA PHE A 208 6.49 11.33 -16.41
C PHE A 208 7.47 12.28 -17.09
N GLU A 209 8.18 11.80 -18.13
CA GLU A 209 9.14 12.60 -18.91
C GLU A 209 8.48 13.79 -19.62
N LYS A 210 7.19 13.69 -19.94
CA LYS A 210 6.37 14.76 -20.53
C LYS A 210 5.65 15.62 -19.50
N GLN A 211 5.82 15.35 -18.20
CA GLN A 211 5.07 15.98 -17.11
C GLN A 211 3.55 15.85 -17.28
N ASN A 212 3.10 14.76 -17.91
CA ASN A 212 1.69 14.43 -18.08
C ASN A 212 1.23 13.52 -16.93
N PHE A 213 0.57 14.10 -15.93
CA PHE A 213 0.15 13.34 -14.75
C PHE A 213 -1.27 12.80 -14.83
N ALA A 214 -1.94 12.93 -15.98
CA ALA A 214 -3.36 12.56 -16.11
C ALA A 214 -3.63 11.07 -15.85
N GLU A 215 -2.67 10.22 -16.22
CA GLU A 215 -2.72 8.75 -16.08
C GLU A 215 -1.98 8.24 -14.84
N MET A 216 -1.60 9.15 -13.93
CA MET A 216 -1.01 8.77 -12.65
C MET A 216 -2.05 8.04 -11.80
N ILE A 217 -1.62 6.95 -11.18
CA ILE A 217 -2.40 6.18 -10.21
C ILE A 217 -1.77 6.40 -8.84
N LEU A 218 -2.56 6.78 -7.84
CA LEU A 218 -2.09 7.07 -6.49
C LEU A 218 -2.59 6.00 -5.51
N SER A 219 -1.83 5.82 -4.43
CA SER A 219 -2.31 5.14 -3.22
C SER A 219 -3.16 6.07 -2.37
N GLU A 220 -3.78 5.52 -1.34
CA GLU A 220 -4.17 6.25 -0.14
C GLU A 220 -2.99 7.04 0.43
N MET A 221 -3.32 8.08 1.19
CA MET A 221 -2.34 8.90 1.88
C MET A 221 -2.21 8.40 3.31
N ASP A 222 -1.00 7.99 3.68
CA ASP A 222 -0.69 7.55 5.02
C ASP A 222 -0.12 8.70 5.85
N THR A 223 -0.40 8.69 7.15
CA THR A 223 0.01 9.69 8.11
C THR A 223 0.94 9.07 9.14
N ILE A 224 2.14 9.63 9.25
CA ILE A 224 3.17 9.14 10.16
C ILE A 224 3.52 10.28 11.11
N GLN A 225 3.17 10.11 12.38
CA GLN A 225 3.49 11.05 13.44
C GLN A 225 4.73 10.59 14.22
N PHE A 226 5.72 11.45 14.38
CA PHE A 226 6.90 11.21 15.19
C PHE A 226 6.63 11.64 16.62
N VAL A 227 6.91 10.76 17.59
CA VAL A 227 6.70 11.05 19.01
C VAL A 227 7.97 10.78 19.82
N PRO A 228 8.29 11.61 20.82
CA PRO A 228 9.49 11.43 21.61
C PRO A 228 9.32 10.33 22.66
N ASN A 229 10.29 9.42 22.74
CA ASN A 229 10.52 8.43 23.81
C ASN A 229 9.46 7.34 24.04
N LYS A 230 8.16 7.61 23.90
CA LYS A 230 7.09 6.62 24.15
C LYS A 230 5.85 6.87 23.31
N CYS A 231 5.04 5.83 23.13
CA CYS A 231 3.72 5.98 22.53
C CYS A 231 2.82 6.89 23.37
N PRO A 232 2.01 7.75 22.72
CA PRO A 232 0.97 8.50 23.42
C PRO A 232 -0.11 7.56 23.96
N ASP A 233 -0.81 7.95 25.02
CA ASP A 233 -1.88 7.14 25.60
C ASP A 233 -3.10 7.06 24.67
N LEU A 234 -3.33 8.14 23.91
CA LEU A 234 -4.43 8.30 22.98
C LEU A 234 -3.94 8.87 21.65
N MET A 235 -4.48 8.34 20.55
CA MET A 235 -4.39 8.91 19.20
C MET A 235 -5.81 8.96 18.64
N ASP A 236 -6.24 10.15 18.20
CA ASP A 236 -7.58 10.40 17.66
C ASP A 236 -8.72 9.90 18.58
N GLY A 237 -8.52 10.06 19.89
CA GLY A 237 -9.49 9.63 20.91
C GLY A 237 -9.53 8.11 21.14
N GLN A 238 -8.66 7.34 20.50
CA GLN A 238 -8.55 5.89 20.67
C GLN A 238 -7.30 5.53 21.48
N ARG A 239 -7.41 4.46 22.29
CA ARG A 239 -6.23 3.89 22.97
C ARG A 239 -5.22 3.39 21.95
N VAL A 240 -3.95 3.59 22.29
CA VAL A 240 -2.82 3.23 21.46
C VAL A 240 -2.18 1.97 22.01
N ASP A 241 -1.84 1.07 21.09
CA ASP A 241 -1.02 -0.09 21.39
C ASP A 241 0.38 0.09 20.81
N SER A 242 1.39 -0.29 21.60
CA SER A 242 2.80 -0.25 21.17
C SER A 242 3.25 -1.59 20.61
N ILE A 243 3.90 -1.56 19.45
CA ILE A 243 4.58 -2.68 18.81
C ILE A 243 6.07 -2.41 18.88
N ASP A 244 6.78 -3.13 19.75
CA ASP A 244 8.24 -3.15 19.81
C ASP A 244 8.74 -4.36 19.01
N LEU A 245 9.47 -4.10 17.93
CA LEU A 245 10.01 -5.15 17.06
C LEU A 245 11.35 -5.71 17.52
N ASP A 246 12.09 -4.97 18.35
CA ASP A 246 13.33 -5.46 18.93
C ASP A 246 13.00 -6.43 20.08
N ASN A 247 11.83 -6.29 20.70
CA ASN A 247 11.29 -7.20 21.72
C ASN A 247 9.91 -7.75 21.34
N PRO A 248 9.81 -8.62 20.31
CA PRO A 248 8.54 -9.15 19.82
C PRO A 248 7.92 -10.09 20.86
N GLY A 249 7.13 -9.52 21.77
CA GLY A 249 6.53 -10.22 22.91
C GLY A 249 6.13 -9.30 24.07
N GLN A 250 6.68 -8.08 24.15
CA GLN A 250 6.25 -7.07 25.13
C GLN A 250 5.23 -6.09 24.51
N THR A 251 4.03 -6.57 24.21
CA THR A 251 2.91 -5.65 23.95
C THR A 251 2.47 -5.04 25.26
N LYS A 252 2.97 -3.84 25.57
CA LYS A 252 2.48 -3.03 26.69
C LYS A 252 1.25 -2.26 26.21
N SER A 253 0.07 -2.75 26.57
CA SER A 253 -1.12 -1.89 26.55
C SER A 253 -0.94 -0.86 27.67
N THR A 254 -1.06 0.42 27.35
CA THR A 254 -0.94 1.49 28.35
C THR A 254 -2.19 1.49 29.22
N THR A 255 -2.22 0.61 30.23
CA THR A 255 -3.23 0.63 31.29
C THR A 255 -2.93 1.81 32.21
N GLY A 256 -3.60 2.93 31.97
CA GLY A 256 -3.76 3.98 32.97
C GLY A 256 -4.44 3.40 34.20
N GLY A 257 -3.64 3.08 35.22
CA GLY A 257 -4.10 2.69 36.54
C GLY A 257 -3.94 3.87 37.49
N ASP A 258 -4.98 4.70 37.61
CA ASP A 258 -5.16 5.51 38.82
C ASP A 258 -5.59 4.57 39.94
N SER A 259 -4.66 4.21 40.81
CA SER A 259 -4.97 3.58 42.08
C SER A 259 -5.36 4.65 43.09
N SER A 260 -6.66 4.89 43.25
CA SER A 260 -7.16 5.52 44.46
C SER A 260 -7.10 4.50 45.59
N GLY A 261 -6.03 4.57 46.38
CA GLY A 261 -5.93 3.86 47.65
C GLY A 261 -6.98 4.36 48.63
N ALA A 262 -8.02 3.55 48.86
CA ALA A 262 -8.91 3.68 50.01
C ALA A 262 -8.57 2.57 50.99
N THR A 263 -7.72 2.90 51.97
CA THR A 263 -7.63 2.16 53.23
C THR A 263 -8.75 2.65 54.13
N ASP A 264 -9.81 1.87 54.31
CA ASP A 264 -10.71 2.01 55.45
C ASP A 264 -10.52 0.82 56.39
N GLY A 265 -9.84 1.09 57.48
CA GLY A 265 -9.82 0.24 58.66
C GLY A 265 -10.90 0.68 59.64
N LYS A 266 -11.72 -0.27 60.08
CA LYS A 266 -12.25 -0.36 61.44
C LYS A 266 -12.67 -1.79 61.74
#